data_AF-A0A5C7W418-F1
#
_entry.id   AF-A0A5C7W418-F1
#
_cell.length_a   1.000
_cell.length_b   1.000
_cell.length_c   1.000
_cell.angle_alpha   90.00
_cell.angle_beta   90.00
_cell.angle_gamma   90.00
#
_symmetry.space_group_name_H-M   'P 1'
#
loop_
_entity.id
_entity.type
_entity.pdbx_description
1 polymer ?
#
loop_
_entity_poly.entity_id
_entity_poly.type
_entity_poly.pdbx_seq_one_letter_code
_entity_poly.pdbx_strand_id
1 'polypeptide(L)'
;MTQISVALARKIAQTIAVEIGAQTAQVESAVGLLDEGATVPFIARYRKEVTGGLDDTQLRNLEERLGYLREMEERRAAILASIDEQGKLTDELRAEIEAADSKSRLEDLYLPYKPKRRTRAQIAR
;
A
#
# COMPACT_ATOMS: atom_id res chain seq x y z
N MET A 1 12.63 -5.83 3.78
CA MET A 1 11.40 -6.16 3.05
C MET A 1 10.30 -6.35 4.08
N THR A 2 9.45 -5.35 4.24
CA THR A 2 8.29 -5.41 5.16
C THR A 2 7.40 -6.54 4.66
N GLN A 3 7.25 -7.62 5.44
CA GLN A 3 6.38 -8.74 5.06
C GLN A 3 4.92 -8.26 5.10
N ILE A 4 4.39 -7.90 3.94
CA ILE A 4 2.97 -7.62 3.75
C ILE A 4 2.20 -8.92 4.02
N SER A 5 1.13 -8.84 4.81
CA SER A 5 0.31 -10.02 5.07
C SER A 5 -0.37 -10.51 3.80
N VAL A 6 -0.61 -11.82 3.70
CA VAL A 6 -1.29 -12.42 2.53
C VAL A 6 -2.66 -11.77 2.26
N ALA A 7 -3.39 -11.45 3.34
CA ALA A 7 -4.67 -10.76 3.24
C ALA A 7 -4.54 -9.35 2.63
N LEU A 8 -3.50 -8.60 3.02
CA LEU A 8 -3.24 -7.27 2.50
C LEU A 8 -2.80 -7.30 1.03
N ALA A 9 -1.92 -8.23 0.67
CA ALA A 9 -1.52 -8.45 -0.72
C ALA A 9 -2.74 -8.74 -1.61
N ARG A 10 -3.67 -9.59 -1.14
CA ARG A 10 -4.92 -9.90 -1.84
C ARG A 10 -5.84 -8.69 -1.96
N LYS A 11 -5.99 -7.88 -0.91
CA LYS A 11 -6.77 -6.62 -0.96
C LYS A 11 -6.21 -5.67 -2.02
N ILE A 12 -4.89 -5.47 -2.05
CA ILE A 12 -4.23 -4.64 -3.07
C ILE A 12 -4.50 -5.18 -4.47
N ALA A 13 -4.34 -6.49 -4.68
CA ALA A 13 -4.59 -7.12 -5.98
C ALA A 13 -6.06 -6.96 -6.43
N GLN A 14 -7.02 -7.06 -5.51
CA GLN A 14 -8.44 -6.84 -5.80
C GLN A 14 -8.72 -5.40 -6.23
N THR A 15 -8.17 -4.41 -5.52
CA THR A 15 -8.32 -2.99 -5.88
C THR A 15 -7.79 -2.73 -7.28
N ILE A 16 -6.57 -3.17 -7.57
CA ILE A 16 -5.94 -2.97 -8.88
C ILE A 16 -6.73 -3.68 -9.99
N ALA A 17 -7.20 -4.90 -9.73
CA ALA A 17 -7.98 -5.66 -10.70
C ALA A 17 -9.24 -4.91 -11.15
N VAL A 18 -9.95 -4.26 -10.22
CA VAL A 18 -11.09 -3.39 -10.54
C VAL A 18 -10.65 -2.17 -11.35
N GLU A 19 -9.56 -1.51 -10.97
CA GLU A 19 -9.06 -0.30 -11.62
C GLU A 19 -8.62 -0.54 -13.09
N ILE A 20 -8.02 -1.70 -13.39
CA ILE A 20 -7.48 -2.01 -14.74
C ILE A 20 -8.40 -2.94 -15.56
N GLY A 21 -9.57 -3.31 -15.03
CA GLY A 21 -10.52 -4.20 -15.71
C GLY A 21 -9.99 -5.62 -15.91
N ALA A 22 -9.35 -6.18 -14.88
CA ALA A 22 -8.76 -7.53 -14.90
C ALA A 22 -9.34 -8.42 -13.78
N GLN A 23 -9.00 -9.71 -13.82
CA GLN A 23 -9.26 -10.63 -12.73
C GLN A 23 -8.17 -10.50 -11.65
N THR A 24 -8.56 -10.68 -10.38
CA THR A 24 -7.60 -10.66 -9.26
C THR A 24 -6.44 -11.63 -9.46
N ALA A 25 -6.69 -12.83 -9.98
CA ALA A 25 -5.65 -13.83 -10.23
C ALA A 25 -4.60 -13.38 -11.28
N GLN A 26 -5.02 -12.60 -12.29
CA GLN A 26 -4.10 -12.02 -13.28
C GLN A 26 -3.18 -10.99 -12.61
N VAL A 27 -3.74 -10.15 -11.74
CA VAL A 27 -2.98 -9.17 -10.95
C VAL A 27 -2.03 -9.87 -9.98
N GLU A 28 -2.48 -10.87 -9.24
CA GLU A 28 -1.62 -11.64 -8.32
C GLU A 28 -0.42 -12.27 -9.05
N SER A 29 -0.65 -12.81 -10.25
CA SER A 29 0.40 -13.41 -11.08
C SER A 29 1.38 -12.35 -11.60
N ALA A 30 0.89 -11.20 -12.06
CA ALA A 30 1.74 -10.09 -12.49
C ALA A 30 2.54 -9.47 -11.32
N VAL A 31 1.93 -9.31 -10.15
CA VAL A 31 2.60 -8.85 -8.92
C VAL A 31 3.73 -9.80 -8.54
N GLY A 32 3.51 -11.11 -8.57
CA GLY A 32 4.56 -12.09 -8.29
C GLY A 32 5.77 -11.94 -9.21
N LEU A 33 5.53 -11.76 -10.52
CA LEU A 33 6.61 -11.53 -11.48
C LEU A 33 7.36 -10.21 -11.22
N LEU A 34 6.66 -9.13 -10.88
CA LEU A 34 7.27 -7.85 -10.54
C LEU A 34 8.11 -7.95 -9.25
N ASP A 35 7.63 -8.69 -8.25
CA ASP A 35 8.34 -8.93 -6.99
C ASP A 35 9.61 -9.77 -7.18
N GLU A 36 9.62 -10.67 -8.18
CA GLU A 36 10.79 -11.41 -8.64
C GLU A 36 11.76 -10.54 -9.48
N GLY A 37 11.41 -9.28 -9.74
CA GLY A 37 12.24 -8.32 -10.49
C GLY A 37 12.04 -8.33 -12.00
N ALA A 38 10.99 -8.98 -12.51
CA ALA A 38 10.62 -8.86 -13.91
C ALA A 38 10.16 -7.44 -14.23
N THR A 39 10.47 -6.94 -15.43
CA THR A 39 10.03 -5.61 -15.86
C THR A 39 8.73 -5.69 -16.66
N VAL A 40 7.94 -4.62 -16.70
CA VAL A 40 6.70 -4.57 -17.50
C VAL A 40 6.91 -4.98 -18.97
N PRO A 41 7.92 -4.46 -19.71
CA PRO A 41 8.17 -4.91 -21.09
C PRO A 41 8.50 -6.39 -21.21
N PHE A 42 9.19 -6.96 -20.21
CA PHE A 42 9.50 -8.39 -20.18
C PHE A 42 8.22 -9.21 -19.96
N ILE A 43 7.38 -8.81 -19.00
CA ILE A 43 6.13 -9.51 -18.68
C ILE A 43 5.19 -9.49 -19.90
N ALA A 44 4.98 -8.30 -20.48
CA ALA A 44 4.10 -8.11 -21.64
C ALA A 44 4.50 -8.98 -22.84
N ARG A 45 5.81 -9.19 -23.04
CA ARG A 45 6.36 -9.94 -24.18
C ARG A 45 6.52 -11.43 -23.94
N TYR A 46 6.92 -11.84 -22.73
CA TYR A 46 7.39 -13.21 -22.45
C TYR A 46 6.62 -13.95 -21.35
N ARG A 47 5.66 -13.29 -20.69
CA ARG A 47 4.85 -13.87 -19.60
C ARG A 47 3.34 -13.65 -19.80
N LYS A 48 2.91 -13.40 -21.03
CA LYS A 48 1.51 -13.17 -21.38
C LYS A 48 0.57 -14.28 -20.90
N GLU A 49 0.97 -15.54 -21.04
CA GLU A 49 0.16 -16.69 -20.59
C GLU A 49 0.05 -16.74 -19.05
N VAL A 50 1.12 -16.37 -18.34
CA VAL A 50 1.16 -16.37 -16.87
C VAL A 50 0.24 -15.28 -16.30
N THR A 51 0.18 -14.11 -16.95
CA THR A 51 -0.71 -13.01 -16.54
C THR A 51 -2.11 -13.13 -17.13
N GLY A 52 -2.42 -14.20 -17.87
CA GLY A 52 -3.71 -14.36 -18.53
C GLY A 52 -4.01 -13.28 -19.57
N GLY A 53 -2.98 -12.72 -20.21
CA GLY A 53 -3.14 -11.81 -21.34
C GLY A 53 -3.13 -10.32 -21.03
N LEU A 54 -2.72 -9.88 -19.83
CA LEU A 54 -2.59 -8.45 -19.53
C LEU A 54 -1.70 -7.73 -20.57
N ASP A 55 -2.20 -6.62 -21.09
CA ASP A 55 -1.46 -5.81 -22.06
C ASP A 55 -0.49 -4.81 -21.40
N ASP A 56 0.33 -4.13 -22.20
CA ASP A 56 1.34 -3.19 -21.71
C ASP A 56 0.73 -2.02 -20.92
N THR A 57 -0.45 -1.53 -21.33
CA THR A 57 -1.15 -0.45 -20.61
C THR A 57 -1.64 -0.92 -19.25
N GLN A 58 -2.26 -2.09 -19.19
CA GLN A 58 -2.71 -2.70 -17.94
C GLN A 58 -1.53 -2.97 -16.99
N LEU A 59 -0.41 -3.49 -17.51
CA LEU A 59 0.78 -3.80 -16.70
C LEU A 59 1.47 -2.53 -16.15
N ARG A 60 1.53 -1.44 -16.92
CA ARG A 60 2.05 -0.15 -16.41
C ARG A 60 1.17 0.44 -15.33
N ASN A 61 -0.14 0.44 -15.54
CA ASN A 61 -1.10 0.92 -14.54
C ASN A 61 -1.02 0.07 -13.27
N LEU A 62 -0.90 -1.26 -13.41
CA LEU A 62 -0.69 -2.17 -12.29
C LEU A 62 0.58 -1.84 -11.51
N GLU A 63 1.72 -1.66 -12.17
CA GLU A 63 3.00 -1.35 -11.52
C GLU A 63 2.93 -0.04 -10.71
N GLU A 64 2.37 1.02 -11.31
CA GLU A 64 2.20 2.31 -10.65
C GLU A 64 1.27 2.20 -9.41
N ARG A 65 0.11 1.55 -9.59
CA ARG A 65 -0.88 1.40 -8.52
C ARG A 65 -0.39 0.49 -7.40
N LEU A 66 0.33 -0.57 -7.73
CA LEU A 66 0.96 -1.46 -6.75
C LEU A 66 1.91 -0.68 -5.85
N GLY A 67 2.79 0.14 -6.42
CA GLY A 67 3.70 0.99 -5.66
C GLY A 67 2.95 1.95 -4.74
N TYR A 68 1.98 2.68 -5.29
CA TYR A 68 1.17 3.62 -4.50
C TYR A 68 0.47 2.96 -3.30
N LEU A 69 -0.20 1.83 -3.55
CA LEU A 69 -0.99 1.12 -2.52
C LEU A 69 -0.09 0.49 -1.45
N ARG A 70 1.06 -0.07 -1.82
CA ARG A 70 2.03 -0.61 -0.86
C ARG A 70 2.57 0.48 0.06
N GLU A 71 2.98 1.62 -0.49
CA GLU A 71 3.44 2.77 0.30
C GLU A 71 2.34 3.30 1.22
N MET A 72 1.09 3.35 0.74
CA MET A 72 -0.05 3.79 1.54
C MET A 72 -0.30 2.85 2.73
N GLU A 73 -0.25 1.54 2.52
CA GLU A 73 -0.48 0.55 3.58
C GLU A 73 0.70 0.47 4.57
N GLU A 74 1.94 0.62 4.10
CA GLU A 74 3.10 0.80 4.99
C GLU A 74 2.95 2.05 5.85
N ARG A 75 2.50 3.16 5.25
CA ARG A 75 2.25 4.40 5.99
C ARG A 75 1.12 4.24 7.00
N ARG A 76 0.04 3.55 6.65
CA ARG A 76 -1.08 3.22 7.54
C ARG A 76 -0.59 2.44 8.77
N ALA A 77 0.21 1.39 8.56
CA ALA A 77 0.78 0.59 9.63
C ALA A 77 1.68 1.43 10.57
N ALA A 78 2.52 2.29 10.02
CA ALA A 78 3.38 3.18 10.80
C ALA A 78 2.57 4.19 11.63
N ILE A 79 1.47 4.72 11.09
CA ILE A 79 0.56 5.62 11.82
C ILE A 79 -0.13 4.88 12.97
N LEU A 80 -0.70 3.71 12.70
CA LEU A 80 -1.34 2.88 13.74
C LEU A 80 -0.36 2.58 14.88
N ALA A 81 0.85 2.11 14.56
CA ALA A 81 1.89 1.83 15.55
C ALA A 81 2.24 3.09 16.36
N SER A 82 2.46 4.23 15.71
CA SER A 82 2.82 5.48 16.41
C SER A 82 1.74 6.01 17.35
N ILE A 83 0.46 5.79 17.02
CA ILE A 83 -0.67 6.20 17.88
C ILE A 83 -0.85 5.20 19.03
N ASP A 84 -0.68 3.91 18.76
CA ASP A 84 -0.76 2.83 19.75
C ASP A 84 0.35 2.95 20.81
N GLU A 85 1.58 3.27 20.38
CA GLU A 85 2.72 3.57 21.27
C GLU A 85 2.45 4.74 22.23
N GLN A 86 1.54 5.66 21.86
CA GLN A 86 1.10 6.75 22.73
C GLN A 86 -0.06 6.36 23.66
N GLY A 87 -0.60 5.15 23.54
CA GLY A 87 -1.79 4.68 24.25
C GLY A 87 -3.07 5.42 23.83
N LYS A 88 -3.11 5.97 22.60
CA LYS A 88 -4.22 6.82 22.11
C LYS A 88 -5.04 6.17 21.01
N LEU A 89 -4.72 4.94 20.63
CA LEU A 89 -5.41 4.25 19.55
C LEU A 89 -6.73 3.65 20.08
N THR A 90 -7.83 4.36 19.86
CA THR A 90 -9.17 3.82 20.13
C THR A 90 -9.62 2.92 18.98
N ASP A 91 -10.61 2.08 19.22
CA ASP A 91 -11.17 1.20 18.18
C ASP A 91 -11.84 2.00 17.05
N GLU A 92 -12.47 3.13 17.38
CA GLU A 92 -13.06 4.03 16.38
C GLU A 92 -11.97 4.66 15.51
N LEU A 93 -10.89 5.16 16.12
CA LEU A 93 -9.77 5.76 15.37
C LEU A 93 -9.05 4.71 14.52
N ARG A 94 -8.87 3.49 15.04
CA ARG A 94 -8.35 2.37 14.27
C ARG A 94 -9.20 2.12 13.04
N ALA A 95 -10.53 2.05 13.20
CA ALA A 95 -11.45 1.83 12.09
C ALA A 95 -11.39 2.96 11.06
N GLU A 96 -11.33 4.23 11.49
CA GLU A 96 -11.16 5.38 10.57
C GLU A 96 -9.83 5.31 9.81
N ILE A 97 -8.74 4.96 10.50
CA ILE A 97 -7.42 4.81 9.89
C ILE A 97 -7.41 3.63 8.93
N GLU A 98 -8.07 2.51 9.23
CA GLU A 98 -8.16 1.34 8.34
C GLU A 98 -9.04 1.58 7.11
N ALA A 99 -10.08 2.41 7.26
CA ALA A 99 -10.99 2.80 6.18
C ALA A 99 -10.46 3.93 5.28
N ALA A 100 -9.38 4.62 5.67
CA ALA A 100 -8.83 5.72 4.88
C ALA A 100 -8.45 5.26 3.46
N ASP A 101 -8.88 6.02 2.47
CA ASP A 101 -8.83 5.74 1.03
C ASP A 101 -7.70 6.47 0.29
N SER A 102 -7.01 7.37 0.99
CA SER A 102 -5.92 8.17 0.43
C SER A 102 -4.81 8.41 1.45
N LYS A 103 -3.58 8.61 0.95
CA LYS A 103 -2.43 9.04 1.78
C LYS A 103 -2.72 10.35 2.52
N SER A 104 -3.45 11.28 1.91
CA SER A 104 -3.83 12.55 2.55
C SER A 104 -4.75 12.33 3.76
N ARG A 105 -5.80 11.50 3.60
CA ARG A 105 -6.70 11.18 4.72
C ARG A 105 -5.97 10.51 5.88
N LEU A 106 -4.99 9.65 5.60
CA LEU A 106 -4.12 9.06 6.62
C LEU A 106 -3.34 10.14 7.39
N GLU A 107 -2.74 11.11 6.69
CA GLU A 107 -2.01 12.19 7.34
C GLU A 107 -2.91 13.11 8.17
N ASP A 108 -4.12 13.41 7.68
CA ASP A 108 -5.09 14.23 8.41
C ASP A 108 -5.51 13.57 9.73
N LEU A 109 -5.77 12.26 9.70
CA LEU A 109 -6.07 11.46 10.89
C LEU A 109 -4.87 11.39 11.85
N TYR A 110 -3.66 11.32 11.32
CA TYR A 110 -2.44 11.24 12.13
C TYR A 110 -2.02 12.59 12.72
N LEU A 111 -2.42 13.71 12.11
CA LEU A 111 -1.94 15.06 12.44
C LEU A 111 -2.00 15.39 13.96
N PRO A 112 -3.08 15.08 14.71
CA PRO A 112 -3.15 15.36 16.15
C PRO A 112 -2.17 14.54 17.01
N TYR A 113 -1.70 13.40 16.48
CA TYR A 113 -0.85 12.43 17.18
C TYR A 113 0.61 12.53 16.77
N LYS A 114 0.93 13.27 15.72
CA LYS A 114 2.29 13.42 15.22
C LYS A 114 3.20 13.96 16.33
N PRO A 115 4.26 13.20 16.73
CA PRO A 115 5.16 13.62 17.78
C PRO A 115 5.75 15.00 17.47
N LYS A 116 5.61 15.94 18.40
CA LYS A 116 6.26 17.25 18.26
C LYS A 116 7.76 17.02 18.34
N ARG A 117 8.51 17.53 17.35
CA ARG A 117 9.97 17.57 17.43
C ARG A 117 10.35 18.35 18.69
N ARG A 118 10.91 17.67 19.71
CA ARG A 118 11.55 18.35 20.83
C ARG A 118 12.77 19.07 20.26
N THR A 119 12.66 20.38 20.06
CA THR A 119 13.82 21.21 19.77
C THR A 119 14.63 21.38 21.06
N ARG A 120 15.94 21.63 20.95
CA ARG A 120 16.86 21.76 22.11
C ARG A 120 16.36 22.76 23.18
N ALA A 121 15.47 23.69 22.82
CA ALA A 121 14.85 24.64 23.75
C ALA A 121 13.90 24.02 24.79
N GLN A 122 13.41 22.78 24.60
CA GLN A 122 12.50 22.11 25.54
C GLN A 122 13.20 21.23 26.57
N ILE A 123 14.53 21.10 26.52
CA ILE A 123 15.33 20.29 27.47
C ILE A 123 15.79 21.15 28.68
N ALA A 124 15.60 22.47 28.64
CA ALA A 124 16.02 23.39 29.70
C ALA A 124 14.87 23.78 30.67
N ARG A 125 14.27 22.80 31.35
CA ARG A 125 13.43 23.03 32.53
C ARG A 125 13.74 22.02 33.62
#